data_AF-A0A838THB9-F1
#
_entry.id   AF-A0A838THB9-F1
#
_cell.length_a   1.000
_cell.length_b   1.000
_cell.length_c   1.000
_cell.angle_alpha   90.00
_cell.angle_beta   90.00
_cell.angle_gamma   90.00
#
_symmetry.space_group_name_H-M   'P 1'
#
loop_
_entity.id
_entity.type
_entity.pdbx_description
1 polymer ?
#
loop_
_entity_poly.entity_id
_entity_poly.type
_entity_poly.pdbx_seq_one_letter_code
_entity_poly.pdbx_strand_id
1 'polypeptide(L)'
;MTPGPLTLSAAEKLDALREVDIFHRWQSIDEQRYCRRCGQLFIGRQINVFRGWRDQGPYRLQCPTEGCPSVPIEWIVLEASHEQSAPVASGPPSPVNEEPGAPGVRSRSIAQGSSVF
;
A
#
# COMPACT_ATOMS: atom_id res chain seq x y z
N MET A 1 -34.11 -23.85 6.43
CA MET A 1 -34.14 -22.46 5.92
C MET A 1 -32.83 -21.81 6.34
N THR A 2 -31.94 -21.52 5.39
CA THR A 2 -30.71 -20.76 5.70
C THR A 2 -31.10 -19.29 5.86
N PRO A 3 -30.81 -18.64 7.00
CA PRO A 3 -31.13 -17.22 7.16
C PRO A 3 -30.37 -16.41 6.10
N GLY A 4 -31.04 -15.41 5.54
CA GLY A 4 -30.45 -14.48 4.56
C GLY A 4 -29.43 -13.52 5.18
N PRO A 5 -28.68 -12.79 4.35
CA PRO A 5 -27.70 -11.81 4.83
C PRO A 5 -28.39 -10.67 5.59
N LEU A 6 -27.71 -10.15 6.61
CA LEU A 6 -28.14 -9.02 7.42
C LEU A 6 -27.86 -7.70 6.67
N THR A 7 -28.84 -6.81 6.71
CA THR A 7 -28.67 -5.42 6.26
C THR A 7 -28.11 -4.62 7.43
N LEU A 8 -26.81 -4.31 7.38
CA LEU A 8 -26.09 -3.53 8.39
C LEU A 8 -25.65 -2.18 7.81
N SER A 9 -25.53 -1.15 8.64
CA SER A 9 -24.85 0.08 8.25
C SER A 9 -23.35 -0.17 8.00
N ALA A 10 -22.67 0.79 7.36
CA ALA A 10 -21.24 0.65 7.09
C ALA A 10 -20.39 0.52 8.36
N ALA A 11 -20.76 1.24 9.43
CA ALA A 11 -20.04 1.16 10.71
C ALA A 11 -20.26 -0.22 11.37
N GLU A 12 -21.51 -0.65 11.50
CA GLU A 12 -21.84 -1.97 12.09
C GLU A 12 -21.21 -3.12 11.29
N LYS A 13 -21.19 -2.99 9.96
CA LYS A 13 -20.56 -3.98 9.08
C LYS A 13 -19.05 -4.04 9.30
N LEU A 14 -18.38 -2.89 9.42
CA LEU A 14 -16.95 -2.84 9.72
C LEU A 14 -16.64 -3.46 11.09
N ASP A 15 -17.48 -3.22 12.10
CA ASP A 15 -17.31 -3.83 13.41
C ASP A 15 -17.50 -5.36 13.36
N ALA A 16 -18.53 -5.85 12.66
CA ALA A 16 -18.73 -7.28 12.43
C ALA A 16 -17.55 -7.92 11.66
N LEU A 17 -16.99 -7.22 10.67
CA LEU A 17 -15.82 -7.67 9.92
C LEU A 17 -14.59 -7.81 10.84
N ARG A 18 -14.38 -6.84 11.72
CA ARG A 18 -13.26 -6.83 12.70
C ARG A 18 -13.42 -7.87 13.81
N GLU A 19 -14.64 -8.17 14.21
CA GLU A 19 -14.94 -9.16 15.25
C GLU A 19 -14.70 -10.59 14.75
N VAL A 20 -15.12 -10.91 13.53
CA VAL A 20 -15.02 -12.26 12.97
C VAL A 20 -13.63 -12.53 12.39
N ASP A 21 -13.02 -11.56 11.70
CA ASP A 21 -11.70 -11.71 11.10
C ASP A 21 -10.59 -11.14 11.98
N ILE A 22 -10.28 -11.87 13.05
CA ILE A 22 -9.30 -11.45 14.06
C ILE A 22 -7.85 -11.53 13.55
N PHE A 23 -7.56 -12.35 12.55
CA PHE A 23 -6.20 -12.56 12.03
C PHE A 23 -5.84 -11.52 10.98
N HIS A 24 -6.79 -11.15 10.11
CA HIS A 24 -6.62 -10.11 9.11
C HIS A 24 -7.64 -9.03 9.40
N ARG A 25 -7.38 -8.25 10.46
CA ARG A 25 -8.35 -7.26 10.94
C ARG A 25 -8.59 -6.17 9.90
N TRP A 26 -9.85 -5.99 9.52
CA TRP A 26 -10.27 -4.97 8.56
C TRP A 26 -10.01 -3.55 9.10
N GLN A 27 -9.24 -2.75 8.37
CA GLN A 27 -8.95 -1.35 8.75
C GLN A 27 -10.06 -0.42 8.25
N SER A 28 -10.57 -0.68 7.05
CA SER A 28 -11.63 0.08 6.41
C SER A 28 -12.62 -0.87 5.74
N ILE A 29 -13.87 -0.44 5.57
CA ILE A 29 -14.86 -1.20 4.80
C ILE A 29 -14.56 -1.24 3.29
N ASP A 30 -13.63 -0.37 2.85
CA ASP A 30 -13.16 -0.26 1.46
C ASP A 30 -11.90 -1.05 1.17
N GLU A 31 -11.35 -1.73 2.17
CA GLU A 31 -10.21 -2.62 1.99
C GLU A 31 -10.58 -3.72 0.99
N GLN A 32 -9.67 -4.03 0.08
CA GLN A 32 -9.89 -5.04 -0.95
C GLN A 32 -9.24 -6.36 -0.55
N ARG A 33 -9.94 -7.46 -0.82
CA ARG A 33 -9.40 -8.80 -0.59
C ARG A 33 -9.69 -9.72 -1.76
N TYR A 34 -8.80 -10.69 -1.92
CA TYR A 34 -8.88 -11.72 -2.94
C TYR A 34 -9.44 -13.02 -2.36
N CYS A 35 -10.53 -13.53 -2.93
CA CYS A 35 -11.06 -14.83 -2.55
C CYS A 35 -10.28 -15.94 -3.28
N ARG A 36 -9.53 -16.77 -2.56
CA ARG A 36 -8.81 -17.89 -3.22
C ARG A 36 -9.72 -18.98 -3.80
N ARG A 37 -11.00 -19.03 -3.38
CA ARG A 37 -11.97 -20.05 -3.80
C ARG A 37 -12.64 -19.73 -5.13
N CYS A 38 -13.14 -18.50 -5.32
CA CYS A 38 -13.78 -18.08 -6.57
C CYS A 38 -12.89 -17.20 -7.45
N GLY A 39 -11.72 -16.79 -6.96
CA GLY A 39 -10.77 -15.97 -7.70
C GLY A 39 -11.22 -14.52 -7.91
N GLN A 40 -12.21 -14.04 -7.15
CA GLN A 40 -12.74 -12.69 -7.28
C GLN A 40 -12.16 -11.73 -6.25
N LEU A 41 -12.00 -10.48 -6.65
CA LEU A 41 -11.71 -9.36 -5.77
C LEU A 41 -13.00 -8.73 -5.28
N PHE A 42 -13.04 -8.39 -4.00
CA PHE A 42 -14.18 -7.72 -3.38
C PHE A 42 -13.71 -6.78 -2.28
N ILE A 43 -14.58 -5.84 -1.93
CA ILE A 43 -14.38 -4.95 -0.79
C ILE A 43 -15.29 -5.33 0.39
N GLY A 44 -14.96 -4.84 1.58
CA GLY A 44 -15.72 -5.09 2.81
C GLY A 44 -17.22 -4.77 2.66
N ARG A 45 -17.57 -3.73 1.90
CA ARG A 45 -18.97 -3.34 1.62
C ARG A 45 -19.78 -4.44 0.95
N GLN A 46 -19.16 -5.28 0.13
CA GLN A 46 -19.86 -6.30 -0.65
C GLN A 46 -20.09 -7.58 0.15
N ILE A 47 -19.29 -7.84 1.18
CA ILE A 47 -19.31 -9.10 1.95
C ILE A 47 -20.69 -9.40 2.52
N ASN A 48 -21.13 -10.65 2.40
CA ASN A 48 -22.37 -11.08 3.00
C ASN A 48 -22.14 -11.36 4.50
N VAL A 49 -22.80 -10.60 5.36
CA VAL A 49 -22.79 -10.82 6.81
C VAL A 49 -24.08 -11.54 7.17
N PHE A 50 -23.98 -12.62 7.93
CA PHE A 50 -25.15 -13.32 8.46
C PHE A 50 -25.07 -13.37 9.97
N ARG A 51 -26.21 -13.64 10.61
CA ARG A 51 -26.22 -13.95 12.03
C ARG A 51 -25.44 -15.24 12.29
N GLY A 52 -24.54 -15.20 13.26
CA GLY A 52 -23.77 -16.36 13.68
C GLY A 52 -24.63 -17.39 14.43
N TRP A 53 -24.07 -18.59 14.58
CA TRP A 53 -24.65 -19.62 15.43
C TRP A 53 -24.26 -19.40 16.89
N ARG A 54 -25.02 -19.99 17.83
CA ARG A 54 -24.94 -19.69 19.27
C ARG A 54 -23.52 -19.81 19.86
N ASP A 55 -22.67 -20.59 19.23
CA ASP A 55 -21.30 -20.95 19.61
C ASP A 55 -20.21 -20.25 18.79
N GLN A 56 -20.54 -19.64 17.63
CA GLN A 56 -19.55 -19.04 16.71
C GLN A 56 -19.50 -17.51 16.74
N GLY A 57 -20.16 -16.91 17.73
CA GLY A 57 -20.28 -15.46 17.88
C GLY A 57 -21.52 -14.88 17.17
N PRO A 58 -21.70 -13.55 17.22
CA PRO A 58 -22.92 -12.90 16.74
C PRO A 58 -23.03 -12.87 15.21
N TYR A 59 -21.91 -12.98 14.49
CA TYR A 59 -21.85 -12.85 13.04
C TYR A 59 -21.05 -13.98 12.39
N ARG A 60 -21.39 -14.28 11.13
CA ARG A 60 -20.56 -15.06 10.21
C ARG A 60 -20.41 -14.29 8.90
N LEU A 61 -19.25 -14.44 8.26
CA LEU A 61 -18.93 -13.75 7.02
C LEU A 61 -18.86 -14.73 5.86
N GLN A 62 -19.36 -14.33 4.70
CA GLN A 62 -19.30 -15.11 3.47
C GLN A 62 -18.95 -14.22 2.27
N CYS A 63 -18.21 -14.82 1.33
CA CYS A 63 -17.89 -14.18 0.06
C CYS A 63 -19.16 -13.64 -0.65
N PRO A 64 -19.09 -12.45 -1.27
CA PRO A 64 -20.22 -11.87 -2.00
C PRO A 64 -20.64 -12.68 -3.23
N THR A 65 -19.74 -13.47 -3.81
CA THR A 65 -20.02 -14.26 -5.01
C THR A 65 -21.08 -15.31 -4.73
N GLU A 66 -22.11 -15.35 -5.56
CA GLU A 66 -23.19 -16.34 -5.47
C GLU A 66 -22.61 -17.77 -5.50
N GLY A 67 -23.06 -18.61 -4.58
CA GLY A 67 -22.61 -19.99 -4.46
C GLY A 67 -21.19 -20.19 -3.92
N CYS A 68 -20.45 -19.12 -3.57
CA CYS A 68 -19.12 -19.27 -2.98
C CYS A 68 -19.21 -19.40 -1.44
N PRO A 69 -18.80 -20.54 -0.86
CA PRO A 69 -18.84 -20.76 0.59
C PRO A 69 -17.59 -20.22 1.31
N SER A 70 -16.81 -19.36 0.66
CA SER A 70 -15.54 -18.88 1.18
C SER A 70 -15.74 -17.98 2.40
N VAL A 71 -14.90 -18.20 3.42
CA VAL A 71 -14.90 -17.55 4.74
C VAL A 71 -13.57 -16.81 4.95
N PRO A 72 -13.42 -15.96 5.98
CA PRO A 72 -12.27 -15.06 6.12
C PRO A 72 -10.87 -15.66 5.98
N ILE A 73 -10.66 -16.89 6.48
CA ILE A 73 -9.35 -17.58 6.36
C ILE A 73 -8.92 -17.84 4.90
N GLU A 74 -9.89 -17.90 3.99
CA GLU A 74 -9.66 -18.13 2.56
C GLU A 74 -9.37 -16.84 1.80
N TRP A 75 -9.47 -15.68 2.46
CA TRP A 75 -9.30 -14.36 1.84
C TRP A 75 -7.88 -13.86 2.03
N ILE A 76 -7.27 -13.44 0.94
CA ILE A 76 -5.90 -12.94 0.93
C ILE A 76 -5.96 -11.42 0.93
N VAL A 77 -5.28 -10.78 1.88
CA VAL A 77 -5.03 -9.35 1.85
C VAL A 77 -4.07 -9.09 0.70
N LEU A 78 -4.53 -8.37 -0.32
CA LEU A 78 -3.62 -7.81 -1.28
C LEU A 78 -3.06 -6.56 -0.63
N GLU A 79 -1.84 -6.66 -0.10
CA GLU A 79 -1.03 -5.48 0.18
C GLU A 79 -1.00 -4.71 -1.15
N ALA A 80 -1.77 -3.62 -1.24
CA ALA A 80 -1.55 -2.64 -2.29
C ALA A 80 -0.14 -2.15 -2.01
N SER A 81 0.82 -2.65 -2.79
CA SER A 81 2.24 -2.32 -2.71
C SER A 81 2.37 -0.92 -2.15
N HIS A 82 2.86 -0.83 -0.91
CA HIS A 82 3.15 0.38 -0.18
C HIS A 82 3.42 1.51 -1.18
N GLU A 83 2.41 2.33 -1.47
CA GLU A 83 2.61 3.52 -2.27
C GLU A 83 3.37 4.46 -1.34
N GLN A 84 4.67 4.22 -1.27
CA GLN A 84 5.63 5.17 -0.75
C GLN A 84 5.44 6.39 -1.63
N SER A 85 4.76 7.37 -1.06
CA SER A 85 4.65 8.72 -1.58
C SER A 85 6.03 9.22 -2.00
N ALA A 86 6.38 9.09 -3.27
CA ALA A 86 7.13 10.13 -3.94
C ALA A 86 6.10 11.19 -4.33
N PRO A 87 6.34 12.49 -4.06
CA PRO A 87 7.54 13.16 -4.56
C PRO A 87 8.15 14.22 -3.62
N VAL A 88 9.48 14.37 -3.64
CA VAL A 88 10.06 15.72 -3.57
C VAL A 88 11.02 15.90 -4.73
N ALA A 89 10.57 16.68 -5.71
CA ALA A 89 11.45 17.28 -6.69
C ALA A 89 12.35 18.26 -5.95
N SER A 90 13.64 17.93 -5.79
CA SER A 90 14.67 18.88 -5.38
C SER A 90 15.59 19.15 -6.56
N GLY A 91 15.08 19.96 -7.49
CA GLY A 91 15.85 20.71 -8.50
C GLY A 91 16.66 19.91 -9.53
N PRO A 92 16.98 20.50 -10.69
CA PRO A 92 18.10 20.02 -11.48
C PRO A 92 19.37 20.14 -10.62
N PRO A 93 20.31 19.17 -10.65
CA PRO A 93 21.63 19.43 -10.12
C PRO A 93 22.21 20.60 -10.93
N SER A 94 22.42 21.74 -10.28
CA SER A 94 23.29 22.79 -10.82
C SER A 94 24.61 22.13 -11.25
N PRO A 95 25.15 22.45 -12.44
CA PRO A 95 26.47 21.98 -12.81
C PRO A 95 27.49 22.59 -11.83
N VAL A 96 28.01 21.76 -10.94
CA VAL A 96 29.19 22.07 -10.14
C VAL A 96 30.37 22.21 -11.09
N ASN A 97 30.82 23.44 -11.32
CA ASN A 97 32.14 23.72 -11.86
C ASN A 97 33.17 23.31 -10.82
N GLU A 98 33.86 22.20 -11.04
CA GLU A 98 35.08 21.86 -10.30
C GLU A 98 36.03 21.08 -11.23
N GLU A 99 36.69 21.83 -12.11
CA GLU A 99 38.09 21.59 -12.40
C GLU A 99 38.89 22.58 -11.55
N PRO A 100 39.83 22.10 -10.74
CA PRO A 100 41.19 22.03 -11.28
C PRO A 100 41.98 20.78 -10.86
N GLY A 101 42.51 20.11 -11.88
CA GLY A 101 43.95 19.95 -12.09
C GLY A 101 44.83 19.56 -10.89
N ALA A 102 45.19 18.27 -10.87
CA ALA A 102 46.29 17.69 -10.11
C ALA A 102 47.66 18.34 -10.43
N PRO A 103 48.71 18.07 -9.62
CA PRO A 103 49.80 19.00 -9.38
C PRO A 103 51.00 18.84 -10.32
N GLY A 104 51.70 19.97 -10.50
CA GLY A 104 53.15 20.00 -10.59
C GLY A 104 53.76 19.86 -11.98
N VAL A 105 54.23 20.98 -12.56
CA VAL A 105 55.52 20.98 -13.26
C VAL A 105 56.07 22.42 -13.45
N ARG A 106 57.28 22.60 -12.91
CA ARG A 106 58.41 23.41 -13.39
C ARG A 106 58.47 24.92 -13.16
N SER A 107 59.53 25.24 -12.42
CA SER A 107 60.17 26.52 -12.21
C SER A 107 60.76 27.16 -13.47
N ARG A 108 60.94 28.48 -13.35
CA ARG A 108 61.90 29.39 -14.01
C ARG A 108 61.63 29.80 -15.47
N SER A 109 61.35 31.08 -15.69
CA SER A 109 62.40 32.05 -16.03
C SER A 109 61.86 33.49 -16.10
N ILE A 110 62.65 34.41 -15.54
CA ILE A 110 62.46 35.86 -15.59
C ILE A 110 62.92 36.35 -16.96
N ALA A 111 62.06 37.11 -17.65
CA ALA A 111 62.47 38.02 -18.72
C ALA A 111 61.43 39.15 -18.80
N GLN A 112 61.75 40.30 -18.22
CA GLN A 112 61.11 41.57 -18.58
C GLN A 112 62.03 42.27 -19.59
N GLY A 113 61.41 42.67 -20.71
CA GLY A 113 62.01 43.42 -21.80
C GLY A 113 62.64 44.72 -21.34
N SER A 114 63.68 45.18 -22.04
CA SER A 114 63.52 46.18 -23.10
C SER A 114 63.08 47.53 -22.51
N SER A 115 64.04 48.40 -22.20
CA SER A 115 64.63 49.35 -23.16
C SER A 115 63.72 50.56 -23.41
N VAL A 116 64.33 51.74 -23.24
CA VAL A 116 63.96 53.10 -23.67
C VAL A 116 62.65 53.67 -23.09
N PHE A 117 62.76 54.69 -22.23
CA PHE A 117 63.06 56.08 -22.55
C PHE A 117 63.73 56.76 -21.35
#